data_AF-A0A176YYB9-F1
#
_entry.id   AF-A0A176YYB9-F1
#
_cell.length_a   1.000
_cell.length_b   1.000
_cell.length_c   1.000
_cell.angle_alpha   90.00
_cell.angle_beta   90.00
_cell.angle_gamma   90.00
#
_symmetry.space_group_name_H-M   'P 1'
#
loop_
_entity.id
_entity.type
_entity.pdbx_description
1 polymer ?
#
loop_
_entity_poly.entity_id
_entity_poly.type
_entity_poly.pdbx_seq_one_letter_code
_entity_poly.pdbx_strand_id
1 'polypeptide(L)'
;MTDAFESFLAEMRAVPCLAGEIPDQLEAAFEITKADALRNKHARSFLAALRWVAGHREKSIVERLDAILKLTAFEGPVVGSITRLVGWT
;
A
#
# COMPACT_ATOMS: atom_id res chain seq x y z
N MET A 1 -8.90 -13.17 -9.96
CA MET A 1 -8.95 -12.53 -8.63
C MET A 1 -8.24 -11.20 -8.77
N THR A 2 -8.95 -10.09 -8.61
CA THR A 2 -8.36 -8.75 -8.63
C THR A 2 -7.43 -8.61 -7.42
N ASP A 3 -6.24 -8.03 -7.62
CA ASP A 3 -5.30 -7.83 -6.52
C ASP A 3 -5.94 -6.94 -5.43
N ALA A 4 -5.62 -7.20 -4.15
CA ALA A 4 -6.16 -6.42 -3.04
C ALA A 4 -5.78 -4.93 -3.17
N PHE A 5 -4.59 -4.64 -3.69
CA PHE A 5 -4.12 -3.28 -3.91
C PHE A 5 -4.83 -2.61 -5.10
N GLU A 6 -5.03 -3.35 -6.20
CA GLU A 6 -5.81 -2.86 -7.36
C GLU A 6 -7.27 -2.53 -6.98
N SER A 7 -7.87 -3.35 -6.11
CA SER A 7 -9.21 -3.09 -5.57
C SER A 7 -9.23 -1.82 -4.71
N PHE A 8 -8.21 -1.62 -3.87
CA PHE A 8 -8.07 -0.40 -3.06
C PHE A 8 -7.88 0.86 -3.94
N LEU A 9 -7.10 0.79 -5.01
CA LEU A 9 -6.94 1.90 -5.96
C LEU A 9 -8.27 2.25 -6.64
N ALA A 10 -9.07 1.25 -7.02
CA ALA A 10 -10.41 1.47 -7.56
C ALA A 10 -11.34 2.13 -6.53
N GLU A 11 -11.30 1.69 -5.26
CA GLU A 11 -12.01 2.34 -4.16
C GLU A 11 -11.57 3.81 -3.99
N MET A 12 -10.27 4.12 -4.11
CA MET A 12 -9.76 5.49 -3.96
C MET A 12 -10.25 6.40 -5.08
N ARG A 13 -10.26 5.90 -6.31
CA ARG A 13 -10.79 6.61 -7.49
C ARG A 13 -12.28 6.90 -7.38
N ALA A 14 -13.03 6.08 -6.64
CA ALA A 14 -14.45 6.31 -6.38
C ALA A 14 -14.72 7.39 -5.31
N VAL A 15 -13.71 7.84 -4.57
CA VAL A 15 -13.85 8.87 -3.53
C VAL A 15 -13.46 10.24 -4.12
N PRO A 16 -14.41 11.19 -4.28
CA PRO A 16 -14.15 12.42 -5.03
C PRO A 16 -12.99 13.30 -4.52
N CYS A 17 -12.71 13.27 -3.21
CA CYS A 17 -11.61 14.04 -2.61
C CYS A 17 -10.24 13.35 -2.72
N LEU A 18 -10.21 12.08 -3.13
CA LEU A 18 -9.00 11.29 -3.38
C LEU A 18 -8.82 10.95 -4.86
N ALA A 19 -9.89 11.07 -5.65
CA ALA A 19 -9.89 10.95 -7.09
C ALA A 19 -9.02 12.07 -7.68
N GLY A 20 -7.85 11.70 -8.20
CA GLY A 20 -6.84 12.63 -8.66
C GLY A 20 -5.49 11.94 -8.81
N GLU A 21 -4.40 12.70 -8.64
CA GLU A 21 -3.04 12.20 -8.90
C GLU A 21 -2.58 11.11 -7.91
N ILE A 22 -3.13 11.07 -6.69
CA ILE A 22 -2.65 10.16 -5.64
C ILE A 22 -2.84 8.67 -6.02
N PRO A 23 -4.05 8.20 -6.41
CA PRO A 23 -4.23 6.84 -6.92
C PRO A 23 -3.28 6.48 -8.07
N ASP A 24 -3.03 7.42 -8.99
CA ASP A 24 -2.21 7.15 -10.18
C ASP A 24 -0.71 7.07 -9.82
N GLN A 25 -0.24 7.91 -8.90
CA GLN A 25 1.11 7.83 -8.34
C GLN A 25 1.33 6.51 -7.59
N LEU A 26 0.35 6.08 -6.79
CA LEU A 26 0.41 4.80 -6.07
C LEU A 26 0.40 3.61 -7.03
N GLU A 27 -0.39 3.67 -8.10
CA GLU A 27 -0.42 2.63 -9.13
C GLU A 27 0.93 2.52 -9.86
N ALA A 28 1.52 3.63 -10.27
CA ALA A 28 2.82 3.64 -10.92
C ALA A 28 3.92 3.07 -10.00
N ALA A 29 3.94 3.48 -8.73
CA ALA A 29 4.88 2.95 -7.74
C ALA A 29 4.67 1.45 -7.50
N PHE A 30 3.42 0.99 -7.46
CA PHE A 30 3.08 -0.43 -7.29
C PHE A 30 3.57 -1.29 -8.46
N GLU A 31 3.40 -0.84 -9.70
CA GLU A 31 3.86 -1.58 -10.89
C GLU A 31 5.40 -1.66 -10.98
N ILE A 32 6.10 -0.57 -10.65
CA ILE A 32 7.58 -0.59 -10.54
C ILE A 32 8.01 -1.61 -9.48
N THR A 33 7.37 -1.57 -8.31
CA THR A 33 7.68 -2.48 -7.20
C THR A 33 7.39 -3.95 -7.57
N LYS A 34 6.32 -4.23 -8.32
CA LYS A 34 6.01 -5.57 -8.88
C LYS A 34 7.14 -6.08 -9.76
N ALA A 35 7.68 -5.25 -10.64
CA ALA A 35 8.81 -5.63 -11.49
C ALA A 35 10.05 -5.97 -10.65
N ASP A 36 10.38 -5.14 -9.65
CA ASP A 36 11.53 -5.34 -8.76
C ASP A 36 11.40 -6.59 -7.89
N ALA A 37 10.18 -6.90 -7.44
CA ALA A 37 9.88 -8.07 -6.62
C ALA A 37 10.18 -9.40 -7.30
N LEU A 38 10.26 -9.45 -8.63
CA LEU A 38 10.68 -10.66 -9.35
C LEU A 38 12.10 -11.09 -8.97
N ARG A 39 12.95 -10.15 -8.55
CA ARG A 39 14.37 -10.39 -8.27
C ARG A 39 14.81 -9.97 -6.87
N ASN A 40 13.97 -9.25 -6.13
CA ASN A 40 14.32 -8.70 -4.81
C ASN A 40 13.36 -9.21 -3.70
N LYS A 41 13.91 -9.91 -2.70
CA LYS A 41 13.15 -10.43 -1.54
C LYS A 41 12.53 -9.30 -0.69
N HIS A 42 13.18 -8.14 -0.62
CA HIS A 42 12.69 -7.00 0.14
C HIS A 42 11.50 -6.36 -0.57
N ALA A 43 11.58 -6.18 -1.90
CA ALA A 43 10.45 -5.71 -2.70
C ALA A 43 9.24 -6.67 -2.62
N ARG A 44 9.47 -8.00 -2.61
CA ARG A 44 8.39 -8.97 -2.35
C ARG A 44 7.74 -8.79 -0.99
N SER A 45 8.54 -8.61 0.06
CA SER A 45 8.03 -8.42 1.42
C SER A 45 7.26 -7.11 1.55
N PHE A 46 7.73 -6.06 0.88
CA PHE A 46 7.07 -4.77 0.82
C PHE A 46 5.73 -4.84 0.07
N LEU A 47 5.66 -5.51 -1.08
CA LEU A 47 4.37 -5.74 -1.78
C LEU A 47 3.39 -6.54 -0.93
N ALA A 48 3.87 -7.54 -0.19
CA ALA A 48 3.01 -8.28 0.73
C ALA A 48 2.45 -7.37 1.82
N ALA A 49 3.26 -6.43 2.33
CA ALA A 49 2.82 -5.41 3.29
C ALA A 49 1.74 -4.49 2.69
N LEU A 50 1.97 -3.96 1.49
CA LEU A 50 1.00 -3.10 0.79
C LEU A 50 -0.33 -3.81 0.56
N ARG A 51 -0.29 -5.06 0.08
CA ARG A 51 -1.50 -5.88 -0.12
C ARG A 51 -2.23 -6.17 1.18
N TRP A 52 -1.48 -6.45 2.24
CA TRP A 52 -2.05 -6.66 3.57
C TRP A 52 -2.80 -5.41 4.02
N VAL A 53 -2.18 -4.22 3.98
CA VAL A 53 -2.83 -2.95 4.34
C VAL A 53 -4.06 -2.66 3.48
N ALA A 54 -3.93 -2.76 2.15
CA ALA A 54 -5.04 -2.52 1.22
C ALA A 54 -6.23 -3.47 1.45
N GLY A 55 -5.95 -4.71 1.86
CA GLY A 55 -6.94 -5.75 2.13
C GLY A 55 -7.68 -5.64 3.46
N HIS A 56 -7.28 -4.76 4.40
CA HIS A 56 -7.94 -4.58 5.70
C HIS A 56 -9.22 -3.74 5.56
N ARG A 57 -10.31 -4.36 5.08
CA ARG A 57 -11.59 -3.69 4.76
C ARG A 57 -12.35 -3.15 5.97
N GLU A 58 -12.01 -3.59 7.18
CA GLU A 58 -12.50 -3.03 8.43
C GLU A 58 -11.94 -1.63 8.73
N LYS A 59 -10.90 -1.22 8.00
CA LYS A 59 -10.34 0.14 8.06
C LYS A 59 -10.89 1.00 6.93
N SER A 60 -11.14 2.27 7.24
CA SER A 60 -11.54 3.25 6.24
C SER A 60 -10.46 3.43 5.18
N ILE A 61 -10.86 3.96 4.03
CA ILE A 61 -9.93 4.19 2.92
C ILE A 61 -8.81 5.16 3.29
N VAL A 62 -9.12 6.17 4.13
CA VAL A 62 -8.17 7.17 4.61
C VAL A 62 -7.17 6.53 5.59
N GLU A 63 -7.62 5.66 6.49
CA GLU A 63 -6.72 4.92 7.38
C GLU A 63 -5.77 4.02 6.60
N ARG A 64 -6.28 3.29 5.60
CA ARG A 64 -5.45 2.46 4.72
C ARG A 64 -4.43 3.28 3.94
N LEU A 65 -4.82 4.46 3.43
CA LEU A 65 -3.91 5.39 2.76
C LEU A 65 -2.82 5.91 3.71
N ASP A 66 -3.18 6.37 4.91
CA ASP A 66 -2.23 6.83 5.93
C ASP A 66 -1.23 5.74 6.32
N ALA A 67 -1.70 4.49 6.47
CA ALA A 67 -0.85 3.34 6.73
C ALA A 67 0.15 3.06 5.58
N ILE A 68 -0.27 3.18 4.33
CA ILE A 68 0.61 3.05 3.16
C ILE A 68 1.66 4.16 3.14
N LEU A 69 1.27 5.41 3.41
CA LEU A 69 2.18 6.55 3.47
C LEU A 69 3.21 6.39 4.60
N LYS A 70 2.79 5.88 5.76
CA LYS A 70 3.71 5.53 6.85
C LYS A 70 4.71 4.45 6.44
N LEU A 71 4.26 3.42 5.70
CA LEU A 71 5.15 2.37 5.20
C LEU A 71 6.19 2.89 4.20
N THR A 72 5.85 3.88 3.39
CA THR A 72 6.75 4.46 2.38
C THR A 72 7.63 5.60 2.90
N ALA A 73 7.29 6.20 4.05
CA ALA A 73 8.03 7.33 4.62
C ALA A 73 9.39 6.98 5.25
N PHE A 74 9.77 5.70 5.29
CA PHE A 74 11.03 5.29 5.89
C PHE A 74 12.20 5.39 4.91
N GLU A 75 13.21 6.18 5.29
CA GLU A 75 14.47 6.33 4.53
C GLU A 75 15.53 5.26 4.87
N GLY A 76 15.18 4.24 5.67
CA GLY A 76 16.12 3.24 6.18
C GLY A 76 15.50 1.89 6.49
N PRO A 77 16.31 0.88 6.87
CA PRO A 77 15.82 -0.47 7.13
C PRO A 77 14.92 -0.51 8.36
N VAL A 78 13.64 -0.79 8.13
CA VAL A 78 12.67 -1.05 9.19
C VAL A 78 12.68 -2.53 9.55
N VAL A 79 13.17 -2.86 10.74
CA VAL A 79 13.04 -4.19 11.34
C VAL A 79 11.90 -4.11 12.36
N GLY A 80 10.66 -4.27 11.91
CA GLY A 80 9.48 -4.11 12.74
C GLY A 80 8.25 -4.83 12.17
N SER A 81 7.26 -5.07 13.04
CA SER A 81 5.96 -5.64 12.65
C SER A 81 5.11 -4.56 11.99
N ILE A 82 4.54 -4.86 10.81
CA ILE A 82 3.71 -3.91 10.03
C ILE A 82 2.55 -3.37 10.86
N THR A 83 1.87 -4.22 11.64
CA THR A 83 0.76 -3.83 12.54
C THR A 83 1.20 -2.77 13.55
N ARG A 84 2.38 -2.93 14.17
CA ARG A 84 2.94 -1.92 15.09
C ARG A 84 3.30 -0.62 14.38
N LEU A 85 3.77 -0.70 13.13
CA LEU A 85 4.20 0.45 12.34
C LEU A 85 3.02 1.31 11.89
N VAL A 86 1.92 0.68 11.49
CA VAL A 86 0.70 1.38 11.08
C VAL A 86 -0.23 1.73 12.25
N GLY A 87 0.10 1.24 13.46
CA GLY A 87 -0.65 1.51 14.70
C GLY A 87 -1.96 0.72 14.81
N TRP A 88 -2.06 -0.43 14.14
CA TRP A 88 -3.25 -1.29 14.16
C TRP A 88 -2.97 -2.51 15.03
N THR A 89 -3.76 -2.68 16.10
CA THR A 89 -3.73 -3.83 17.02
C THR A 89 -4.82 -4.83 16.68
#